data_AF-A0A2E7W1N9-F1
#
_entry.id   AF-A0A2E7W1N9-F1
#
_cell.length_a   1.000
_cell.length_b   1.000
_cell.length_c   1.000
_cell.angle_alpha   90.00
_cell.angle_beta   90.00
_cell.angle_gamma   90.00
#
_symmetry.space_group_name_H-M   'P 1'
#
loop_
_entity.id
_entity.type
_entity.pdbx_description
1 polymer ?
#
loop_
_entity_poly.entity_id
_entity_poly.type
_entity_poly.pdbx_seq_one_letter_code
_entity_poly.pdbx_strand_id
1 'polypeptide(L)' 'MNNIPYVTVKNIASPITGSPSKPQIKSYESGGKIYEEAYWYCPDSGKFITKGIVSVKDKPARSAHRRPEENT' A
#
# COMPACT_ATOMS: atom_id res chain seq x y z
N MET A 1 -13.30 -16.22 -6.43
CA MET A 1 -12.10 -15.89 -5.62
C MET A 1 -11.20 -14.98 -6.44
N ASN A 2 -11.05 -13.72 -6.06
CA ASN A 2 -10.08 -12.84 -6.71
C ASN A 2 -8.68 -13.20 -6.20
N ASN A 3 -7.90 -13.93 -7.01
CA ASN A 3 -6.48 -14.17 -6.76
C ASN A 3 -5.71 -12.89 -7.06
N ILE A 4 -5.67 -11.97 -6.10
CA ILE A 4 -4.80 -10.79 -6.19
C ILE A 4 -3.37 -11.28 -5.89
N PRO A 5 -2.42 -11.15 -6.83
CA PRO A 5 -1.04 -11.52 -6.56
C PRO A 5 -0.42 -10.54 -5.57
N TYR A 6 -0.07 -11.03 -4.38
CA TYR A 6 0.59 -10.24 -3.35
C TYR A 6 2.11 -10.23 -3.57
N VAL A 7 2.73 -9.07 -3.38
CA VAL A 7 4.18 -8.90 -3.46
C VAL A 7 4.78 -8.71 -2.08
N THR A 8 5.92 -9.33 -1.83
CA THR A 8 6.69 -9.11 -0.62
C THR A 8 7.44 -7.78 -0.71
N VAL A 9 7.28 -6.92 0.30
CA VAL A 9 8.03 -5.67 0.43
C VAL A 9 9.48 -5.99 0.77
N LYS A 10 10.36 -5.92 -0.22
CA LYS A 10 11.81 -6.05 -0.05
C LYS A 10 12.53 -5.04 -0.93
N ASN A 11 13.74 -4.70 -0.54
CA ASN A 11 14.64 -3.96 -1.41
C ASN A 11 14.98 -4.83 -2.61
N ILE A 12 14.94 -4.24 -3.81
CA ILE A 12 15.32 -4.90 -5.06
C ILE A 12 16.48 -4.14 -5.70
N ALA A 13 17.37 -4.84 -6.40
CA ALA A 13 18.33 -4.15 -7.25
C ALA A 13 17.60 -3.53 -8.45
N SER A 14 17.96 -2.30 -8.81
CA SER A 14 17.44 -1.69 -10.02
C SER A 14 17.94 -2.48 -11.24
N PRO A 15 17.07 -2.91 -12.17
CA PRO A 15 17.51 -3.57 -13.40
C PRO A 15 18.28 -2.62 -14.34
N ILE A 16 18.29 -1.32 -14.04
CA ILE A 16 18.90 -0.27 -14.87
C ILE A 16 20.31 0.04 -14.40
N THR A 17 20.49 0.28 -13.09
CA THR A 17 21.76 0.73 -12.52
C THR A 17 22.39 -0.25 -11.53
N GLY A 18 21.66 -1.29 -11.12
CA GLY A 18 22.07 -2.21 -10.05
C GLY A 18 21.86 -1.65 -8.64
N SER A 19 21.62 -0.34 -8.49
CA SER A 19 21.44 0.31 -7.18
C SER A 19 20.23 -0.24 -6.41
N PRO A 20 20.31 -0.33 -5.07
CA PRO A 20 19.22 -0.82 -4.25
C PRO A 20 18.03 0.16 -4.28
N SER A 21 16.90 -0.29 -4.83
CA SER A 21 15.63 0.42 -4.83
C SER A 21 14.81 0.06 -3.60
N LYS A 22 14.42 1.09 -2.85
CA LYS A 22 13.51 0.97 -1.69
C LYS A 22 12.05 1.09 -2.15
N PRO A 23 11.15 0.19 -1.71
CA PRO A 23 9.73 0.31 -2.01
C PRO A 23 9.11 1.52 -1.32
N GLN A 24 8.22 2.21 -2.04
CA GLN A 24 7.35 3.25 -1.52
C GLN A 24 5.95 2.68 -1.35
N ILE A 25 5.45 2.67 -0.10
CA ILE A 25 4.12 2.18 0.20
C ILE A 25 3.11 3.31 0.02
N LYS A 26 2.06 3.06 -0.74
CA LYS A 26 0.91 3.95 -0.91
C LYS A 26 -0.35 3.19 -0.55
N SER A 27 -1.13 3.75 0.37
CA SER A 27 -2.44 3.22 0.72
C SER A 27 -3.54 4.05 0.05
N TYR A 28 -4.57 3.37 -0.43
CA TYR A 28 -5.78 4.02 -0.95
C TYR A 28 -7.02 3.23 -0.57
N GLU A 29 -8.13 3.94 -0.45
CA GLU A 29 -9.42 3.35 -0.11
C GLU A 29 -10.23 3.15 -1.39
N SER A 30 -10.77 1.95 -1.57
CA SER A 30 -11.67 1.64 -2.68
C SER A 30 -12.64 0.53 -2.28
N GLY A 31 -13.93 0.67 -2.61
CA GLY A 31 -14.92 -0.38 -2.39
C GLY A 31 -15.04 -0.86 -0.92
N GLY A 32 -14.85 0.04 0.06
CA GLY A 32 -14.89 -0.32 1.48
C GLY A 32 -13.67 -1.10 1.99
N LYS A 33 -12.62 -1.21 1.16
CA LYS A 33 -11.34 -1.84 1.50
C LYS A 33 -10.20 -0.83 1.42
N ILE A 34 -9.16 -1.06 2.21
CA ILE A 34 -7.90 -0.34 2.22
C ILE A 34 -6.90 -1.20 1.46
N TYR A 35 -6.45 -0.70 0.31
CA TYR A 35 -5.42 -1.32 -0.51
C TYR A 35 -4.07 -0.68 -0.17
N GLU A 36 -3.06 -1.50 0.06
CA GLU A 36 -1.67 -1.06 0.23
C GLU A 36 -0.86 -1.53 -0.98
N GLU A 37 -0.32 -0.61 -1.77
CA GLU A 37 0.54 -0.87 -2.92
C GLU A 37 1.98 -0.47 -2.62
N ALA A 38 2.94 -1.30 -3.03
CA ALA A 38 4.35 -0.96 -3.07
C ALA A 38 4.76 -0.55 -4.49
N TYR A 39 5.51 0.54 -4.58
CA TYR A 39 6.09 1.05 -5.82
C TYR A 39 7.61 1.08 -5.72
N TRP A 40 8.31 0.55 -6.71
CA TRP A 40 9.76 0.62 -6.80
C TRP A 40 10.17 1.53 -7.95
N TYR A 41 11.05 2.47 -7.63
CA TYR A 41 11.67 3.38 -8.59
C TYR A 41 13.18 3.25 -8.51
N CYS A 42 13.86 3.38 -9.65
CA CYS A 42 15.30 3.47 -9.69
C CYS A 42 15.72 4.77 -8.98
N PRO A 43 16.56 4.71 -7.93
CA PRO A 43 16.93 5.90 -7.17
C PRO A 43 17.77 6.88 -8.00
N ASP A 44 18.56 6.38 -8.96
CA ASP A 44 19.48 7.21 -9.73
C ASP A 44 18.81 7.89 -10.93
N SER A 45 17.90 7.17 -11.59
CA SER A 45 17.25 7.65 -12.82
C SER A 45 15.81 8.12 -12.62
N GLY A 46 15.21 7.88 -11.44
CA GLY A 46 13.81 8.13 -11.18
C GLY A 46 12.84 7.23 -11.96
N LYS A 47 13.34 6.30 -12.77
CA LYS A 47 12.51 5.44 -13.62
C LYS A 47 11.71 4.44 -12.80
N PHE A 48 10.45 4.23 -13.18
CA PHE A 48 9.61 3.19 -12.60
C PHE A 48 10.18 1.80 -12.90
N ILE A 49 10.25 0.95 -11.87
CA ILE A 49 10.72 -0.44 -12.00
C ILE A 49 9.52 -1.38 -12.01
N THR A 50 8.75 -1.39 -10.92
CA THR A 50 7.60 -2.29 -10.76
C THR A 50 6.69 -1.81 -9.63
N LYS A 51 5.48 -2.38 -9.54
CA LYS A 51 4.55 -2.21 -8.44
C LYS A 51 3.81 -3.50 -8.11
N GLY A 52 3.25 -3.58 -6.91
CA GLY A 52 2.35 -4.67 -6.55
C GLY A 52 1.56 -4.41 -5.27
N ILE A 53 0.49 -5.18 -5.08
CA ILE A 53 -0.33 -5.13 -3.87
C ILE A 53 0.41 -5.84 -2.73
N VAL A 54 0.55 -5.16 -1.61
CA VAL A 54 1.17 -5.67 -0.38
C VAL A 54 0.11 -6.25 0.55
N SER A 55 -1.01 -5.54 0.69
CA SER A 55 -2.09 -5.94 1.58
C SER A 55 -3.41 -5.37 1.09
N VAL A 56 -4.49 -6.10 1.37
CA VAL A 56 -5.86 -5.60 1.26
C VAL A 56 -6.53 -5.85 2.60
N LYS A 57 -6.92 -4.78 3.27
CA LYS A 57 -7.60 -4.83 4.57
C LYS A 57 -9.02 -4.33 4.40
N ASP A 58 -9.97 -4.93 5.09
CA ASP A 58 -11.31 -4.33 5.19
C ASP A 58 -11.21 -3.03 5.97
N LYS A 59 -11.86 -1.97 5.46
CA LYS A 59 -11.91 -0.71 6.19
C LYS A 59 -12.72 -0.98 7.45
N PRO A 60 -12.16 -0.75 8.66
CA PRO A 60 -12.96 -0.90 9.87
C PRO A 60 -14.15 0.04 9.72
N ALA A 61 -15.36 -0.50 9.82
CA ALA A 61 -16.58 0.29 9.88
C ALA A 61 -16.31 1.35 10.94
N ARG A 62 -16.31 2.62 10.53
CA ARG A 62 -16.07 3.76 11.40
C ARG A 62 -16.98 3.56 12.60
N SER A 63 -16.44 3.09 13.72
CA SER A 63 -17.19 2.98 14.95
C SER A 63 -17.52 4.42 15.25
N ALA A 64 -18.79 4.76 14.99
CA ALA A 64 -19.37 6.01 15.40
C ALA A 64 -18.94 6.18 16.84
N HIS A 65 -18.10 7.19 17.07
CA HIS A 65 -17.84 7.72 18.38
C HIS A 65 -19.23 8.09 18.91
N ARG A 66 -19.83 7.19 19.70
CA ARG A 66 -21.04 7.46 20.46
C ARG A 66 -20.70 8.74 21.21
N ARG A 67 -21.28 9.87 20.81
CA ARG A 67 -21.42 10.99 21.73
C ARG A 67 -22.16 10.39 22.93
N PRO A 68 -21.60 10.38 24.15
CA PRO A 68 -22.48 10.19 25.30
C PRO A 68 -23.51 11.32 25.23
N GLU A 69 -24.77 10.94 25.06
CA GLU A 69 -25.88 11.85 25.25
C GLU A 69 -25.75 12.49 26.63
N GLU A 70 -25.65 13.81 26.64
CA GLU A 70 -25.63 14.64 27.84
C GLU A 70 -26.95 14.43 28.57
N ASN A 71 -26.92 13.70 29.69
CA ASN A 71 -28.08 13.53 30.56
C ASN A 71 -28.08 14.68 31.60
N THR A 72 -28.87 15.71 31.33
CA THR A 72 -29.26 16.75 32.32
C THR A 72 -30.54 16.31 33.04
#